data_AF-A0A229SW18-F1
#
_entry.id   AF-A0A229SW18-F1
#
_cell.length_a   1.000
_cell.length_b   1.000
_cell.length_c   1.000
_cell.angle_alpha   90.00
_cell.angle_beta   90.00
_cell.angle_gamma   90.00
#
_symmetry.space_group_name_H-M   'P 1'
#
loop_
_entity.id
_entity.type
_entity.pdbx_description
1 polymer ?
#
loop_
_entity_poly.entity_id
_entity_poly.type
_entity_poly.pdbx_seq_one_letter_code
_entity_poly.pdbx_strand_id
1 'polypeptide(L)'
;MKSGNAVLGVHFLLSLIEPVDASAVRRRLGIGTPAPLTDTGAAWELRRLHAPASVLLWMLERDDPGTNRLVFHQSHVGDALKRDILRGLPFGAADGPLPVRVDCGQQFCSHAAPAIPVSPHGLIGGLREARTMRSARTAARAVSKPDWAAVAEADRVEPLPGFTRWALAERIDCPPRLRAQFGSHAKFTNRLRNAGIVEPREYIEHSRPPRDVLAVLSVGTQLFPHRVGEAAASLAPAVRAELGANLDAWAVLAQLLPTFAGTVPELVATCGAIARV
;
A
#
# COMPACT_ATOMS: atom_id res chain seq x y z
N MET A 1 -2.12 26.04 -8.95
CA MET A 1 -1.72 24.87 -8.12
C MET A 1 -0.20 24.75 -8.15
N LYS A 2 0.52 24.98 -7.04
CA LYS A 2 2.01 24.93 -7.01
C LYS A 2 2.61 23.71 -6.30
N SER A 3 1.78 22.82 -5.73
CA SER A 3 2.25 21.60 -5.06
C SER A 3 2.00 20.38 -5.93
N GLY A 4 3.07 19.64 -6.25
CA GLY A 4 3.02 18.44 -7.12
C GLY A 4 2.01 17.39 -6.65
N ASN A 5 1.85 17.19 -5.34
CA ASN A 5 0.91 16.20 -4.78
C ASN A 5 -0.54 16.51 -5.16
N ALA A 6 -0.93 17.79 -5.10
CA ALA A 6 -2.30 18.19 -5.43
C ALA A 6 -2.61 17.94 -6.91
N VAL A 7 -1.63 18.14 -7.80
CA VAL A 7 -1.77 17.86 -9.24
C VAL A 7 -1.95 16.36 -9.47
N LEU A 8 -1.12 15.52 -8.85
CA LEU A 8 -1.25 14.07 -8.93
C LEU A 8 -2.61 13.59 -8.42
N GLY A 9 -3.09 14.16 -7.32
CA GLY A 9 -4.39 13.79 -6.75
C GLY A 9 -5.56 14.17 -7.65
N VAL A 10 -5.53 15.35 -8.27
CA VAL A 10 -6.53 15.75 -9.27
C VAL A 10 -6.49 14.83 -10.48
N HIS A 11 -5.30 14.44 -10.97
CA HIS A 11 -5.19 13.49 -12.07
C HIS A 11 -5.84 12.14 -11.79
N PHE A 12 -5.67 11.62 -10.57
CA PHE A 12 -6.33 10.38 -10.17
C PHE A 12 -7.86 10.53 -10.22
N LEU A 13 -8.42 11.58 -9.62
CA LEU A 13 -9.87 11.79 -9.63
C LEU A 13 -10.43 11.99 -11.05
N LEU A 14 -9.71 12.70 -11.92
CA LEU A 14 -10.08 12.88 -13.32
C LEU A 14 -10.11 11.56 -14.11
N SER A 15 -9.41 10.52 -13.67
CA SER A 15 -9.48 9.18 -14.29
C SER A 15 -10.77 8.44 -13.94
N LEU A 16 -11.57 8.94 -12.99
CA LEU A 16 -12.80 8.29 -12.51
C LEU A 16 -14.07 8.79 -13.22
N ILE A 17 -13.99 9.87 -13.99
CA ILE A 17 -15.09 10.47 -14.75
C ILE A 17 -14.93 10.25 -16.26
N GLU A 18 -15.92 10.65 -17.04
CA GLU A 18 -15.89 10.52 -18.50
C GLU A 18 -14.70 11.30 -19.11
N PRO A 19 -14.00 10.74 -20.12
CA PRO A 19 -12.82 11.38 -20.71
C PRO A 19 -13.07 12.78 -21.27
N VAL A 20 -14.28 13.03 -21.78
CA VAL A 20 -14.69 14.34 -22.32
C VAL A 20 -14.77 15.38 -21.21
N ASP A 21 -15.42 15.04 -20.09
CA ASP A 21 -15.54 15.91 -18.92
C ASP A 21 -14.17 16.15 -18.29
N ALA A 22 -13.37 15.09 -18.13
CA ALA A 22 -12.00 15.20 -17.62
C ALA A 22 -11.15 16.16 -18.46
N SER A 23 -11.33 16.16 -19.78
CA SER A 23 -10.63 17.07 -20.69
C SER A 23 -11.10 18.52 -20.52
N ALA A 24 -12.40 18.75 -20.31
CA ALA A 24 -12.92 20.08 -20.02
C ALA A 24 -12.38 20.64 -18.70
N VAL A 25 -12.35 19.82 -17.65
CA VAL A 25 -11.79 20.20 -16.34
C VAL A 25 -10.30 20.51 -16.43
N ARG A 26 -9.50 19.70 -17.13
CA ARG A 26 -8.08 19.97 -17.36
C ARG A 26 -7.84 21.34 -17.98
N ARG A 27 -8.60 21.66 -19.05
CA ARG A 27 -8.53 22.99 -19.69
C ARG A 27 -8.92 24.10 -18.72
N ARG A 28 -10.01 23.93 -17.97
CA ARG A 28 -10.50 24.92 -17.00
C ARG A 28 -9.49 25.22 -15.90
N LEU A 29 -8.85 24.19 -15.35
CA LEU A 29 -7.89 24.30 -14.26
C LEU A 29 -6.46 24.61 -14.72
N GLY A 30 -6.20 24.61 -16.03
CA GLY A 30 -4.86 24.78 -16.59
C GLY A 30 -3.90 23.65 -16.21
N ILE A 31 -4.42 22.42 -16.08
CA ILE A 31 -3.65 21.24 -15.71
C ILE A 31 -3.40 20.41 -16.98
N GLY A 32 -2.14 20.10 -17.26
CA GLY A 32 -1.73 19.28 -18.41
C GLY A 32 -2.12 17.80 -18.28
N THR A 33 -1.59 16.96 -19.15
CA THR A 33 -1.63 15.50 -18.97
C THR A 33 -0.51 15.05 -18.03
N PRO A 34 -0.74 14.07 -17.15
CA PRO A 34 0.32 13.54 -16.30
C PRO A 34 1.41 12.91 -17.19
N ALA A 35 2.67 13.28 -16.94
CA ALA A 35 3.79 12.59 -17.56
C ALA A 35 3.98 11.24 -16.86
N PRO A 36 4.26 10.15 -17.60
CA PRO A 36 4.57 8.87 -16.98
C PRO A 36 5.85 9.00 -16.15
N LEU A 37 5.84 8.40 -14.96
CA LEU A 37 7.04 8.29 -14.14
C LEU A 37 7.86 7.09 -14.59
N THR A 38 9.18 7.16 -14.45
CA THR A 38 9.99 5.94 -14.47
C THR A 38 9.63 5.11 -13.24
N ASP A 39 9.78 3.78 -13.29
CA ASP A 39 9.50 2.90 -12.16
C ASP A 39 10.27 3.33 -10.89
N THR A 40 11.54 3.69 -11.03
CA THR A 40 12.36 4.25 -9.94
C THR A 40 11.82 5.60 -9.44
N GLY A 41 11.36 6.47 -10.35
CA GLY A 41 10.74 7.76 -10.00
C GLY A 41 9.44 7.58 -9.22
N ALA A 42 8.60 6.63 -9.66
CA ALA A 42 7.36 6.26 -8.97
C ALA A 42 7.64 5.70 -7.56
N ALA A 43 8.63 4.81 -7.41
CA ALA A 43 9.02 4.28 -6.10
C ALA A 43 9.57 5.36 -5.16
N TRP A 44 10.37 6.30 -5.68
CA TRP A 44 10.85 7.45 -4.92
C TRP A 44 9.69 8.34 -4.47
N GLU A 45 8.73 8.57 -5.34
CA GLU A 45 7.55 9.38 -5.05
C GLU A 45 6.69 8.76 -3.94
N LEU A 46 6.45 7.45 -3.96
CA LEU A 46 5.76 6.74 -2.88
C LEU A 46 6.45 6.92 -1.52
N ARG A 47 7.79 6.86 -1.50
CA ARG A 47 8.57 7.10 -0.28
C ARG A 47 8.41 8.53 0.21
N ARG A 48 8.46 9.52 -0.69
CA ARG A 48 8.26 10.94 -0.35
C ARG A 48 6.86 11.21 0.21
N LEU A 49 5.86 10.49 -0.30
CA LEU A 49 4.47 10.54 0.15
C LEU A 49 4.22 9.78 1.46
N HIS A 50 5.24 9.12 2.04
CA HIS A 50 5.09 8.27 3.21
C HIS A 50 3.98 7.22 3.03
N ALA A 51 3.95 6.59 1.85
CA ALA A 51 2.98 5.55 1.54
C ALA A 51 2.93 4.47 2.64
N PRO A 52 1.74 3.97 3.00
CA PRO A 52 1.61 2.96 4.04
C PRO A 52 2.36 1.67 3.65
N ALA A 53 2.81 0.91 4.63
CA ALA A 53 3.57 -0.31 4.40
C ALA A 53 2.84 -1.32 3.50
N SER A 54 1.49 -1.40 3.59
CA SER A 54 0.65 -2.21 2.68
C SER A 54 0.89 -1.94 1.20
N VAL A 55 1.28 -0.72 0.80
CA VAL A 55 1.57 -0.41 -0.61
C VAL A 55 2.68 -1.30 -1.16
N LEU A 56 3.65 -1.69 -0.33
CA LEU A 56 4.67 -2.65 -0.77
C LEU A 56 4.09 -4.03 -1.08
N LEU A 57 3.11 -4.51 -0.29
CA LEU A 57 2.44 -5.75 -0.62
C LEU A 57 1.63 -5.60 -1.92
N TRP A 58 0.91 -4.48 -2.07
CA TRP A 58 0.15 -4.20 -3.30
C TRP A 58 1.03 -4.19 -4.55
N MET A 59 2.25 -3.67 -4.42
CA MET A 59 3.27 -3.71 -5.47
C MET A 59 3.71 -5.15 -5.77
N LEU A 60 3.97 -5.96 -4.74
CA LEU A 60 4.36 -7.36 -4.92
C LEU A 60 3.24 -8.19 -5.57
N GLU A 61 1.98 -7.94 -5.23
CA GLU A 61 0.80 -8.64 -5.77
C GLU A 61 0.59 -8.40 -7.28
N ARG A 62 1.30 -7.44 -7.88
CA ARG A 62 1.37 -7.28 -9.33
C ARG A 62 2.07 -8.46 -10.02
N ASP A 63 2.88 -9.22 -9.28
CA ASP A 63 3.71 -10.32 -9.79
C ASP A 63 4.64 -9.90 -10.94
N ASP A 64 5.09 -8.66 -10.92
CA ASP A 64 6.00 -8.10 -11.92
C ASP A 64 7.45 -8.08 -11.40
N PRO A 65 8.42 -8.72 -12.07
CA PRO A 65 9.82 -8.73 -11.66
C PRO A 65 10.46 -7.35 -11.49
N GLY A 66 10.06 -6.36 -12.31
CA GLY A 66 10.56 -4.98 -12.19
C GLY A 66 10.09 -4.33 -10.88
N THR A 67 8.81 -4.49 -10.57
CA THR A 67 8.19 -4.02 -9.33
C THR A 67 8.75 -4.73 -8.10
N ASN A 68 8.94 -6.05 -8.16
CA ASN A 68 9.56 -6.83 -7.08
C ASN A 68 10.97 -6.34 -6.74
N ARG A 69 11.76 -5.97 -7.76
CA ARG A 69 13.09 -5.36 -7.57
C ARG A 69 13.01 -4.02 -6.84
N LEU A 70 12.03 -3.16 -7.15
CA LEU A 70 11.83 -1.90 -6.42
C LEU A 70 11.52 -2.14 -4.94
N VAL A 71 10.69 -3.15 -4.64
CA VAL A 71 10.33 -3.53 -3.26
C VAL A 71 11.53 -4.12 -2.53
N PHE A 72 12.33 -4.97 -3.18
CA PHE A 72 13.54 -5.57 -2.60
C PHE A 72 14.52 -4.54 -2.02
N HIS A 73 14.64 -3.37 -2.66
CA HIS A 73 15.54 -2.30 -2.20
C HIS A 73 14.95 -1.40 -1.09
N GLN A 74 13.72 -1.64 -0.64
CA GLN A 74 13.14 -0.87 0.46
C GLN A 74 13.74 -1.33 1.79
N SER A 75 14.21 -0.37 2.60
CA SER A 75 14.90 -0.63 3.87
C SER A 75 14.02 -1.33 4.92
N HIS A 76 12.71 -1.15 4.82
CA HIS A 76 11.73 -1.72 5.76
C HIS A 76 11.23 -3.11 5.36
N VAL A 77 11.63 -3.62 4.19
CA VAL A 77 11.31 -4.99 3.77
C VAL A 77 12.20 -5.96 4.53
N GLY A 78 11.57 -6.89 5.26
CA GLY A 78 12.25 -7.89 6.07
C GLY A 78 12.97 -8.96 5.23
N ASP A 79 13.96 -9.60 5.85
CA ASP A 79 14.84 -10.56 5.19
C ASP A 79 14.12 -11.77 4.59
N ALA A 80 13.09 -12.30 5.27
CA ALA A 80 12.25 -13.35 4.70
C ALA A 80 11.56 -12.92 3.41
N LEU A 81 10.99 -11.71 3.38
CA LEU A 81 10.32 -11.22 2.18
C LEU A 81 11.32 -10.95 1.05
N LYS A 82 12.51 -10.42 1.36
CA LYS A 82 13.61 -10.30 0.38
C LYS A 82 14.01 -11.65 -0.19
N ARG A 83 14.11 -12.67 0.66
CA ARG A 83 14.44 -14.03 0.23
C ARG A 83 13.34 -14.63 -0.64
N ASP A 84 12.08 -14.36 -0.32
CA ASP A 84 10.93 -14.81 -1.13
C ASP A 84 10.93 -14.16 -2.51
N ILE A 85 11.23 -12.86 -2.58
CA ILE A 85 11.46 -12.14 -3.86
C ILE A 85 12.61 -12.77 -4.65
N LEU A 86 13.75 -13.04 -4.01
CA LEU A 86 14.92 -13.66 -4.67
C LEU A 86 14.70 -15.11 -5.08
N ARG A 87 13.68 -15.78 -4.53
CA ARG A 87 13.22 -17.12 -4.95
C ARG A 87 12.17 -17.06 -6.05
N GLY A 88 11.74 -15.86 -6.46
CA GLY A 88 10.68 -15.67 -7.42
C GLY A 88 9.31 -16.11 -6.90
N LEU A 89 9.08 -16.13 -5.58
CA LEU A 89 7.75 -16.48 -5.08
C LEU A 89 6.73 -15.42 -5.52
N PRO A 90 5.62 -15.81 -6.20
CA PRO A 90 4.58 -14.87 -6.55
C PRO A 90 3.86 -14.42 -5.28
N PHE A 91 3.37 -13.19 -5.27
CA PHE A 91 2.55 -12.60 -4.19
C PHE A 91 1.09 -12.48 -4.59
N GLY A 92 0.81 -12.30 -5.88
CA GLY A 92 -0.52 -12.25 -6.48
C GLY A 92 -0.98 -13.62 -7.01
N ALA A 93 -1.51 -13.61 -8.24
CA ALA A 93 -2.18 -14.73 -8.87
C ALA A 93 -1.33 -15.48 -9.92
N ALA A 94 -0.05 -15.16 -10.08
CA ALA A 94 0.81 -15.83 -11.06
C ALA A 94 1.02 -17.31 -10.73
N ASP A 95 0.96 -18.16 -11.76
CA ASP A 95 1.22 -19.59 -11.68
C ASP A 95 2.72 -19.87 -11.75
N GLY A 96 3.33 -20.16 -10.60
CA GLY A 96 4.73 -20.58 -10.50
C GLY A 96 5.72 -19.44 -10.23
N PRO A 97 7.03 -19.76 -10.25
CA PRO A 97 8.06 -18.81 -9.87
C PRO A 97 8.24 -17.72 -10.93
N LEU A 98 8.35 -16.48 -10.46
CA LEU A 98 8.63 -15.30 -11.27
C LEU A 98 10.11 -15.20 -11.63
N PRO A 99 10.46 -14.64 -12.80
CA PRO A 99 11.84 -14.28 -13.11
C PRO A 99 12.40 -13.32 -12.05
N VAL A 100 13.63 -13.56 -11.59
CA VAL A 100 14.30 -12.71 -10.60
C VAL A 100 15.25 -11.77 -11.31
N ARG A 101 15.11 -10.46 -11.06
CA ARG A 101 16.00 -9.43 -11.59
C ARG A 101 17.00 -9.00 -10.52
N VAL A 102 18.27 -9.31 -10.75
CA VAL A 102 19.41 -8.97 -9.86
C VAL A 102 20.32 -7.88 -10.44
N ASP A 103 19.83 -7.13 -11.42
CA ASP A 103 20.56 -6.11 -12.16
C ASP A 103 20.40 -4.73 -11.52
N CYS A 104 21.03 -4.46 -10.38
CA CYS A 104 21.02 -3.10 -9.83
C CYS A 104 22.21 -2.29 -10.36
N GLY A 105 21.92 -1.17 -11.03
CA GLY A 105 22.95 -0.22 -11.47
C GLY A 105 23.60 0.58 -10.33
N GLN A 106 23.48 0.12 -9.08
CA GLN A 106 23.98 0.80 -7.88
C GLN A 106 25.24 0.10 -7.40
N GLN A 107 26.33 0.85 -7.23
CA GLN A 107 27.68 0.34 -6.96
C GLN A 107 27.81 -0.55 -5.70
N PHE A 108 26.88 -0.45 -4.75
CA PHE A 108 26.94 -1.17 -3.46
C PHE A 108 25.71 -2.03 -3.18
N CYS A 109 24.92 -2.33 -4.20
CA CYS A 109 23.73 -3.12 -4.00
C CYS A 109 24.07 -4.63 -4.04
N SER A 110 23.65 -5.33 -2.98
CA SER A 110 23.82 -6.78 -2.85
C SER A 110 22.49 -7.49 -3.06
N HIS A 111 22.50 -8.51 -3.91
CA HIS A 111 21.39 -9.45 -4.11
C HIS A 111 21.66 -10.80 -3.44
N ALA A 112 22.60 -10.85 -2.50
CA ALA A 112 22.79 -12.05 -1.69
C ALA A 112 21.53 -12.29 -0.86
N ALA A 113 21.07 -13.56 -0.84
CA ALA A 113 19.96 -13.94 0.02
C ALA A 113 20.32 -13.65 1.48
N PRO A 114 19.52 -12.86 2.21
CA PRO A 114 19.85 -12.52 3.59
C PRO A 114 19.79 -13.78 4.45
N ALA A 115 20.74 -13.88 5.39
CA ALA A 115 20.75 -14.96 6.36
C ALA A 115 19.54 -14.79 7.30
N ILE A 116 18.72 -15.84 7.39
CA ILE A 116 17.57 -15.85 8.30
C ILE A 116 17.96 -16.60 9.56
N PRO A 117 18.00 -15.95 10.72
CA PRO A 117 18.28 -16.65 11.97
C PRO A 117 17.14 -17.64 12.26
N VAL A 118 17.45 -18.93 12.24
CA VAL A 118 16.52 -19.99 12.64
C VAL A 118 16.80 -20.32 14.10
N SER A 119 15.74 -20.31 14.91
CA SER A 119 15.82 -20.75 16.31
C SER A 119 16.25 -22.23 16.37
N PRO A 120 17.05 -22.67 17.37
CA PRO A 120 17.34 -24.09 17.57
C PRO A 120 16.08 -24.94 17.78
N HIS A 121 14.96 -24.32 18.17
CA HIS A 121 13.65 -24.98 18.32
C HIS A 121 12.82 -24.98 17.01
N GLY A 122 13.44 -24.66 15.87
CA GLY A 122 12.73 -24.47 14.60
C GLY A 122 11.88 -23.20 14.57
N LEU A 123 11.15 -23.00 13.47
CA LEU A 123 10.36 -21.78 13.23
C LEU A 123 9.28 -21.57 14.31
N ILE A 124 8.39 -22.55 14.48
CA ILE A 124 7.27 -22.45 15.43
C ILE A 124 7.78 -22.42 16.88
N GLY A 125 8.79 -23.24 17.22
CA GLY A 125 9.39 -23.20 18.56
C GLY A 125 10.02 -21.84 18.86
N GLY A 126 10.71 -21.22 17.91
CA GLY A 126 11.22 -19.85 18.06
C GLY A 126 10.13 -18.80 18.27
N LEU A 127 9.00 -18.92 17.56
CA LEU A 127 7.83 -18.06 17.74
C LEU A 127 7.20 -18.24 19.13
N ARG A 128 7.16 -19.46 19.65
CA ARG A 128 6.64 -19.79 20.98
C ARG A 128 7.56 -19.36 22.11
N GLU A 129 8.88 -19.41 21.93
CA GLU A 129 9.86 -19.01 22.94
C GLU A 129 10.05 -17.50 23.08
N ALA A 130 9.50 -16.69 22.18
CA ALA A 130 9.64 -15.24 22.25
C ALA A 130 8.91 -14.65 23.47
N ARG A 131 9.69 -14.19 24.46
CA ARG A 131 9.17 -13.56 25.71
C ARG A 131 9.08 -12.04 25.67
N THR A 132 9.70 -11.39 24.69
CA THR A 132 9.73 -9.92 24.55
C THR A 132 9.33 -9.48 23.15
N MET A 133 8.95 -8.21 22.98
CA MET A 133 8.67 -7.66 21.64
C MET A 133 9.90 -7.72 20.72
N ARG A 134 11.11 -7.55 21.26
CA ARG A 134 12.35 -7.65 20.48
C ARG A 134 12.55 -9.07 19.95
N SER A 135 12.48 -10.08 20.83
CA SER A 135 12.60 -11.48 20.42
C SER A 135 11.48 -11.91 19.47
N ALA A 136 10.24 -11.42 19.69
CA ALA A 136 9.11 -11.71 18.82
C ALA A 136 9.31 -11.15 17.41
N ARG A 137 9.83 -9.92 17.26
CA ARG A 137 10.17 -9.35 15.95
C ARG A 137 11.28 -10.14 15.25
N THR A 138 12.31 -10.54 15.99
CA THR A 138 13.38 -11.38 15.44
C THR A 138 12.84 -12.72 14.95
N ALA A 139 12.02 -13.41 15.75
CA ALA A 139 11.40 -14.67 15.34
C ALA A 139 10.44 -14.50 14.16
N ALA A 140 9.59 -13.46 14.19
CA ALA A 140 8.64 -13.17 13.11
C ALA A 140 9.35 -12.87 11.78
N ARG A 141 10.55 -12.28 11.78
CA ARG A 141 11.36 -12.06 10.56
C ARG A 141 11.80 -13.36 9.87
N ALA A 142 11.76 -14.50 10.56
CA ALA A 142 12.09 -15.78 9.97
C ALA A 142 10.94 -16.43 9.18
N VAL A 143 9.71 -15.96 9.37
CA VAL A 143 8.52 -16.45 8.64
C VAL A 143 8.58 -15.96 7.19
N SER A 144 8.61 -16.91 6.27
CA SER A 144 8.47 -16.70 4.81
C SER A 144 7.05 -17.03 4.33
N LYS A 145 6.73 -16.66 3.08
CA LYS A 145 5.40 -16.87 2.50
C LYS A 145 4.88 -18.31 2.63
N PRO A 146 5.69 -19.38 2.37
CA PRO A 146 5.23 -20.76 2.51
C PRO A 146 4.90 -21.17 3.96
N ASP A 147 5.46 -20.46 4.94
CA ASP A 147 5.32 -20.82 6.35
C ASP A 147 3.98 -20.38 6.96
N TRP A 148 3.26 -19.46 6.32
CA TRP A 148 2.05 -18.86 6.89
C TRP A 148 0.96 -19.87 7.24
N ALA A 149 0.81 -20.95 6.44
CA ALA A 149 -0.14 -22.02 6.74
C ALA A 149 0.22 -22.77 8.03
N ALA A 150 1.51 -23.07 8.23
CA ALA A 150 2.01 -23.72 9.44
C ALA A 150 1.88 -22.81 10.67
N VAL A 151 2.13 -21.49 10.52
CA VAL A 151 1.92 -20.51 11.59
C VAL A 151 0.44 -20.42 11.99
N ALA A 152 -0.47 -20.39 11.01
CA ALA A 152 -1.90 -20.36 11.27
C ALA A 152 -2.38 -21.62 11.99
N GLU A 153 -1.90 -22.79 11.57
CA GLU A 153 -2.19 -24.06 12.25
C GLU A 153 -1.66 -24.09 13.67
N ALA A 154 -0.39 -23.73 13.86
CA ALA A 154 0.24 -23.72 15.18
C ALA A 154 -0.52 -22.84 16.18
N ASP A 155 -0.98 -21.65 15.74
CA ASP A 155 -1.75 -20.73 16.58
C ASP A 155 -3.17 -21.22 16.89
N ARG A 156 -3.78 -22.04 16.01
CA ARG A 156 -5.08 -22.68 16.27
C ARG A 156 -4.96 -23.81 17.29
N VAL A 157 -3.92 -24.63 17.17
CA VAL A 157 -3.66 -25.74 18.10
C VAL A 157 -3.28 -25.22 19.48
N GLU A 158 -2.37 -24.25 19.54
CA GLU A 158 -1.92 -23.62 20.77
C GLU A 158 -1.62 -22.14 20.51
N PRO A 159 -2.41 -21.22 21.09
CA PRO A 159 -2.20 -19.79 20.92
C PRO A 159 -0.75 -19.34 21.06
N LEU A 160 -0.22 -18.67 20.02
CA LEU A 160 1.10 -18.07 20.08
C LEU A 160 1.13 -16.96 21.14
N PRO A 161 2.31 -16.67 21.74
CA PRO A 161 2.45 -15.58 22.70
C PRO A 161 1.95 -14.24 22.11
N GLY A 162 1.35 -13.39 22.94
CA GLY A 162 0.76 -12.12 22.50
C GLY A 162 1.73 -11.20 21.75
N PHE A 163 3.00 -11.12 22.18
CA PHE A 163 4.04 -10.37 21.46
C PHE A 163 4.33 -10.94 20.07
N THR A 164 4.28 -12.26 19.92
CA THR A 164 4.50 -12.97 18.66
C THR A 164 3.34 -12.74 17.70
N ARG A 165 2.10 -12.94 18.15
CA ARG A 165 0.90 -12.60 17.37
C ARG A 165 0.96 -11.16 16.88
N TRP A 166 1.39 -10.25 17.76
CA TRP A 166 1.54 -8.84 17.41
C TRP A 166 2.62 -8.61 16.35
N ALA A 167 3.82 -9.14 16.54
CA ALA A 167 4.91 -9.01 15.57
C ALA A 167 4.57 -9.61 14.18
N LEU A 168 3.79 -10.70 14.15
CA LEU A 168 3.29 -11.30 12.92
C LEU A 168 2.19 -10.46 12.27
N ALA A 169 1.26 -9.90 13.05
CA ALA A 169 0.18 -9.06 12.54
C ALA A 169 0.67 -7.77 11.86
N GLU A 170 1.76 -7.17 12.39
CA GLU A 170 2.44 -5.98 11.81
C GLU A 170 3.13 -6.26 10.47
N ARG A 171 3.32 -7.54 10.08
CA ARG A 171 3.95 -7.86 8.80
C ARG A 171 3.00 -7.58 7.64
N ILE A 172 3.54 -6.94 6.60
CA ILE A 172 2.78 -6.62 5.38
C ILE A 172 2.25 -7.88 4.70
N ASP A 173 3.01 -8.98 4.72
CA ASP A 173 2.67 -10.25 4.08
C ASP A 173 1.89 -11.22 4.97
N CYS A 174 1.49 -10.82 6.17
CA CYS A 174 0.63 -11.66 7.02
C CYS A 174 -0.77 -11.82 6.36
N PRO A 175 -1.26 -13.05 6.14
CA PRO A 175 -2.56 -13.25 5.49
C PRO A 175 -3.71 -12.62 6.27
N PRO A 176 -4.70 -11.97 5.60
CA PRO A 176 -5.81 -11.30 6.29
C PRO A 176 -6.59 -12.20 7.26
N ARG A 177 -6.81 -13.47 6.89
CA ARG A 177 -7.50 -14.45 7.76
C ARG A 177 -6.71 -14.74 9.04
N LEU A 178 -5.39 -14.90 8.93
CA LEU A 178 -4.52 -15.12 10.09
C LEU A 178 -4.42 -13.86 10.96
N ARG A 179 -4.34 -12.69 10.33
CA ARG A 179 -4.36 -11.41 11.06
C ARG A 179 -5.64 -11.24 11.87
N ALA A 180 -6.80 -11.60 11.32
CA ALA A 180 -8.08 -11.60 12.02
C ALA A 180 -8.14 -12.63 13.17
N GLN A 181 -7.49 -13.79 13.02
CA GLN A 181 -7.35 -14.79 14.08
C GLN A 181 -6.56 -14.24 15.29
N PHE A 182 -5.58 -13.37 15.07
CA PHE A 182 -4.81 -12.74 16.16
C PHE A 182 -5.59 -11.69 16.96
N GLY A 183 -6.60 -11.05 16.36
CA GLY A 183 -7.46 -10.10 17.05
C GLY A 183 -8.33 -9.24 16.13
N SER A 184 -9.40 -8.68 16.68
CA SER A 184 -10.37 -7.82 15.98
C SER A 184 -10.80 -6.57 16.76
N HIS A 185 -10.26 -6.35 17.96
CA HIS A 185 -10.66 -5.24 18.83
C HIS A 185 -10.06 -3.89 18.37
N ALA A 186 -10.70 -2.77 18.72
CA ALA A 186 -10.32 -1.44 18.22
C ALA A 186 -8.84 -1.06 18.45
N LYS A 187 -8.27 -1.44 19.61
CA LYS A 187 -6.84 -1.25 19.92
C LYS A 187 -5.91 -2.00 18.96
N PHE A 188 -6.32 -3.16 18.45
CA PHE A 188 -5.55 -3.95 17.48
C PHE A 188 -5.61 -3.28 16.11
N THR A 189 -6.82 -2.91 15.66
CA THR A 189 -7.05 -2.19 14.40
C THR A 189 -6.28 -0.87 14.33
N ASN A 190 -6.36 -0.03 15.38
CA ASN A 190 -5.63 1.24 15.43
C ASN A 190 -4.11 1.03 15.29
N ARG A 191 -3.62 -0.10 15.81
CA ARG A 191 -2.20 -0.41 15.80
C ARG A 191 -1.72 -0.94 14.45
N LEU A 192 -2.55 -1.73 13.77
CA LEU A 192 -2.31 -2.12 12.38
C LEU A 192 -2.23 -0.88 11.49
N ARG A 193 -3.16 0.06 11.68
CA ARG A 193 -3.13 1.36 10.97
C ARG A 193 -1.84 2.13 11.24
N ASN A 194 -1.39 2.21 12.49
CA ASN A 194 -0.11 2.84 12.85
C ASN A 194 1.11 2.12 12.26
N ALA A 195 1.01 0.81 12.00
CA ALA A 195 2.03 0.04 11.29
C ALA A 195 1.92 0.19 9.76
N GLY A 196 0.98 0.98 9.25
CA GLY A 196 0.73 1.14 7.82
C GLY A 196 0.10 -0.10 7.17
N ILE A 197 -0.55 -0.96 7.97
CA ILE A 197 -1.29 -2.12 7.49
C ILE A 197 -2.74 -1.70 7.29
N VAL A 198 -3.10 -1.48 6.03
CA VAL A 198 -4.41 -1.01 5.57
C VAL A 198 -4.83 -1.75 4.31
N GLU A 199 -6.14 -1.94 4.13
CA GLU A 199 -6.74 -2.39 2.86
C GLU A 199 -6.99 -1.20 1.92
N PRO A 200 -7.04 -1.38 0.58
CA PRO A 200 -7.22 -0.26 -0.36
C PRO A 200 -8.46 0.59 -0.08
N ARG A 201 -9.58 -0.05 0.26
CA ARG A 201 -10.82 0.63 0.63
C ARG A 201 -10.69 1.42 1.93
N GLU A 202 -10.13 0.81 2.97
CA GLU A 202 -9.90 1.50 4.26
C GLU A 202 -8.97 2.70 4.06
N TYR A 203 -7.95 2.55 3.20
CA TYR A 203 -7.00 3.61 2.90
C TYR A 203 -7.70 4.86 2.35
N ILE A 204 -8.62 4.72 1.39
CA ILE A 204 -9.40 5.86 0.86
C ILE A 204 -10.35 6.44 1.91
N GLU A 205 -11.09 5.58 2.60
CA GLU A 205 -12.19 6.00 3.48
C GLU A 205 -11.67 6.73 4.73
N HIS A 206 -10.51 6.34 5.25
CA HIS A 206 -10.06 6.77 6.58
C HIS A 206 -8.72 7.51 6.60
N SER A 207 -7.91 7.44 5.53
CA SER A 207 -6.57 8.05 5.55
C SER A 207 -6.62 9.54 5.22
N ARG A 208 -5.63 10.25 5.77
CA ARG A 208 -5.53 11.70 5.72
C ARG A 208 -4.06 12.11 5.56
N PRO A 209 -3.76 13.25 4.92
CA PRO A 209 -4.69 14.14 4.22
C PRO A 209 -5.05 13.63 2.80
N PRO A 210 -6.17 14.08 2.19
CA PRO A 210 -6.64 13.56 0.89
C PRO A 210 -5.62 13.74 -0.22
N ARG A 211 -4.87 14.84 -0.22
CA ARG A 211 -3.82 15.11 -1.21
C ARG A 211 -2.75 14.02 -1.27
N ASP A 212 -2.39 13.43 -0.13
CA ASP A 212 -1.33 12.41 -0.08
C ASP A 212 -1.91 11.05 -0.44
N VAL A 213 -3.14 10.74 0.01
CA VAL A 213 -3.88 9.53 -0.39
C VAL A 213 -4.08 9.48 -1.90
N LEU A 214 -4.59 10.56 -2.49
CA LEU A 214 -4.84 10.64 -3.93
C LEU A 214 -3.54 10.63 -4.74
N ALA A 215 -2.45 11.23 -4.23
CA ALA A 215 -1.15 11.17 -4.88
C ALA A 215 -0.58 9.74 -4.86
N VAL A 216 -0.70 9.00 -3.75
CA VAL A 216 -0.29 7.59 -3.68
C VAL A 216 -1.08 6.74 -4.68
N LEU A 217 -2.40 6.93 -4.78
CA LEU A 217 -3.23 6.22 -5.75
C LEU A 217 -2.89 6.58 -7.20
N SER A 218 -2.58 7.85 -7.46
CA SER A 218 -2.12 8.33 -8.77
C SER A 218 -0.85 7.60 -9.21
N VAL A 219 0.16 7.54 -8.35
CA VAL A 219 1.41 6.78 -8.60
C VAL A 219 1.13 5.28 -8.70
N GLY A 220 0.20 4.77 -7.90
CA GLY A 220 -0.20 3.39 -7.87
C GLY A 220 -0.81 2.86 -9.16
N THR A 221 -1.36 3.73 -10.02
CA THR A 221 -1.86 3.33 -11.34
C THR A 221 -0.78 2.64 -12.19
N GLN A 222 0.49 2.96 -11.95
CA GLN A 222 1.63 2.31 -12.60
C GLN A 222 2.16 1.12 -11.80
N LEU A 223 2.28 1.25 -10.48
CA LEU A 223 3.02 0.28 -9.66
C LEU A 223 2.15 -0.86 -9.08
N PHE A 224 0.86 -0.62 -8.83
CA PHE A 224 -0.08 -1.59 -8.25
C PHE A 224 -1.49 -1.39 -8.81
N PRO A 225 -1.68 -1.46 -10.15
CA PRO A 225 -2.91 -1.06 -10.83
C PRO A 225 -4.15 -1.81 -10.36
N HIS A 226 -4.03 -3.09 -10.00
CA HIS A 226 -5.16 -3.89 -9.53
C HIS A 226 -5.75 -3.33 -8.23
N ARG A 227 -4.89 -3.02 -7.25
CA ARG A 227 -5.29 -2.46 -5.95
C ARG A 227 -5.81 -1.03 -6.08
N VAL A 228 -5.22 -0.25 -6.99
CA VAL A 228 -5.79 1.07 -7.35
C VAL A 228 -7.17 0.93 -7.99
N GLY A 229 -7.40 -0.11 -8.79
CA GLY A 229 -8.71 -0.41 -9.39
C GLY A 229 -9.81 -0.66 -8.35
N GLU A 230 -9.52 -1.45 -7.31
CA GLU A 230 -10.45 -1.66 -6.18
C GLU A 230 -10.78 -0.34 -5.47
N ALA A 231 -9.74 0.44 -5.20
CA ALA A 231 -9.83 1.78 -4.61
C ALA A 231 -10.70 2.72 -5.47
N ALA A 232 -10.40 2.80 -6.77
CA ALA A 232 -11.13 3.59 -7.76
C ALA A 232 -12.60 3.18 -7.85
N ALA A 233 -12.90 1.88 -7.87
CA ALA A 233 -14.27 1.37 -7.93
C ALA A 233 -15.12 1.84 -6.73
N SER A 234 -14.52 1.93 -5.53
CA SER A 234 -15.21 2.41 -4.34
C SER A 234 -15.49 3.93 -4.38
N LEU A 235 -14.58 4.71 -4.97
CA LEU A 235 -14.65 6.18 -4.96
C LEU A 235 -15.40 6.77 -6.17
N ALA A 236 -15.36 6.09 -7.32
CA ALA A 236 -15.92 6.60 -8.58
C ALA A 236 -17.40 7.03 -8.51
N PRO A 237 -18.31 6.32 -7.82
CA PRO A 237 -19.71 6.75 -7.71
C PRO A 237 -19.85 8.14 -7.06
N ALA A 238 -19.16 8.39 -5.95
CA ALA A 238 -19.20 9.69 -5.25
C ALA A 238 -18.58 10.81 -6.11
N VAL A 239 -17.47 10.53 -6.79
CA VAL A 239 -16.81 11.50 -7.67
C VAL A 239 -17.69 11.89 -8.85
N ARG A 240 -18.37 10.93 -9.48
CA ARG A 240 -19.30 11.22 -10.59
C ARG A 240 -20.53 11.99 -10.12
N ALA A 241 -21.08 11.64 -8.95
CA ALA A 241 -22.26 12.29 -8.41
C ALA A 241 -21.99 13.73 -7.94
N GLU A 242 -20.89 13.96 -7.22
CA GLU A 242 -20.62 15.25 -6.59
C GLU A 242 -19.79 16.19 -7.46
N LEU A 243 -18.89 15.66 -8.29
CA LEU A 243 -18.03 16.47 -9.17
C LEU A 243 -18.46 16.36 -10.62
N GLY A 244 -18.51 15.14 -11.18
CA GLY A 244 -18.95 14.88 -12.55
C GLY A 244 -18.40 15.88 -13.58
N ALA A 245 -19.28 16.46 -14.38
CA ALA A 245 -18.98 17.54 -15.33
C ALA A 245 -19.01 18.97 -14.71
N ASN A 246 -19.30 19.11 -13.41
CA ASN A 246 -19.44 20.42 -12.75
C ASN A 246 -18.08 21.09 -12.56
N LEU A 247 -17.74 22.00 -13.47
CA LEU A 247 -16.46 22.72 -13.47
C LEU A 247 -16.21 23.55 -12.20
N ASP A 248 -17.25 24.06 -11.55
CA ASP A 248 -17.12 24.85 -10.33
C ASP A 248 -16.79 23.96 -9.13
N ALA A 249 -17.39 22.77 -9.04
CA ALA A 249 -17.02 21.78 -8.02
C ALA A 249 -15.54 21.36 -8.13
N TRP A 250 -15.04 21.21 -9.36
CA TRP A 250 -13.62 20.95 -9.62
C TRP A 250 -12.71 22.13 -9.25
N ALA A 251 -13.16 23.37 -9.47
CA ALA A 251 -12.43 24.55 -9.05
C ALA A 251 -12.33 24.66 -7.53
N VAL A 252 -13.44 24.38 -6.81
CA VAL A 252 -13.46 24.30 -5.34
C VAL A 252 -12.52 23.20 -4.85
N LEU A 253 -12.55 22.01 -5.46
CA LEU A 253 -11.65 20.92 -5.12
C LEU A 253 -10.18 21.32 -5.27
N ALA A 254 -9.82 21.95 -6.38
CA ALA A 254 -8.45 22.41 -6.62
C ALA A 254 -7.97 23.44 -5.57
N GLN A 255 -8.88 24.25 -5.04
CA GLN A 255 -8.60 25.23 -3.98
C GLN A 255 -8.50 24.57 -2.59
N LEU A 256 -9.39 23.63 -2.26
CA LEU A 256 -9.46 22.99 -0.94
C LEU A 256 -8.41 21.88 -0.76
N LEU A 257 -8.12 21.09 -1.80
CA LEU A 257 -7.26 19.91 -1.72
C LEU A 257 -5.92 20.13 -0.99
N PRO A 258 -5.19 21.25 -1.19
CA PRO A 258 -3.93 21.48 -0.50
C PRO A 258 -4.04 21.62 1.02
N THR A 259 -5.20 22.04 1.56
CA THR A 259 -5.37 22.36 2.99
C THR A 259 -6.47 21.55 3.68
N PHE A 260 -7.25 20.76 2.94
CA PHE A 260 -8.34 19.97 3.50
C PHE A 260 -7.81 18.88 4.46
N ALA A 261 -8.31 18.88 5.69
CA ALA A 261 -7.85 17.99 6.76
C ALA A 261 -8.69 16.70 6.91
N GLY A 262 -9.84 16.63 6.24
CA GLY A 262 -10.74 15.48 6.27
C GLY A 262 -10.26 14.31 5.40
N THR A 263 -11.18 13.41 5.05
CA THR A 263 -10.93 12.24 4.19
C THR A 263 -11.21 12.56 2.72
N VAL A 264 -10.86 11.63 1.82
CA VAL A 264 -11.15 11.78 0.38
C VAL A 264 -12.67 11.87 0.12
N PRO A 265 -13.54 10.99 0.67
CA PRO A 265 -14.99 11.13 0.49
C PRO A 265 -15.54 12.45 1.04
N GLU A 266 -15.07 12.89 2.22
CA GLU A 266 -15.49 14.17 2.82
C GLU A 266 -15.12 15.36 1.92
N LEU A 267 -13.92 15.35 1.33
CA LEU A 267 -13.49 16.39 0.38
C LEU A 267 -14.42 16.43 -0.84
N VAL A 268 -14.68 15.27 -1.46
CA VAL A 268 -15.53 15.17 -2.65
C VAL A 268 -16.94 15.70 -2.37
N ALA A 269 -17.56 15.25 -1.28
CA ALA A 269 -18.90 15.70 -0.88
C ALA A 269 -18.94 17.21 -0.57
N THR A 270 -17.93 17.73 0.13
CA THR A 270 -17.85 19.16 0.46
C THR A 270 -17.74 20.02 -0.80
N CYS A 271 -16.95 19.60 -1.79
CA CYS A 271 -16.79 20.34 -3.04
C CYS A 271 -18.08 20.38 -3.85
N GLY A 272 -18.79 19.24 -3.95
CA GLY A 272 -20.10 19.17 -4.59
C GLY A 272 -21.14 20.05 -3.89
N ALA A 273 -21.14 20.07 -2.56
CA ALA A 273 -22.06 20.90 -1.77
C ALA A 273 -21.81 22.41 -1.98
N ILE A 274 -20.55 22.86 -1.93
CA ILE A 274 -20.20 24.29 -2.10
C ILE A 274 -20.59 24.79 -3.50
N ALA A 275 -20.39 23.99 -4.55
CA ALA A 275 -20.67 24.38 -5.92
C ALA A 275 -22.16 24.40 -6.31
N ARG A 276 -23.07 24.00 -5.40
CA ARG A 276 -24.53 24.06 -5.59
C ARG A 276 -25.17 25.32 -5.01
N VAL A 277 -24.42 26.10 -4.22
CA VAL A 277 -24.86 27.35 -3.58
C VAL A 277 -24.63 28.51 -4.54
#